data_AF-A0A6J5ZX65-F1
#
_entry.id   AF-A0A6J5ZX65-F1
#
_cell.length_a   1.000
_cell.length_b   1.000
_cell.length_c   1.000
_cell.angle_alpha   90.00
_cell.angle_beta   90.00
_cell.angle_gamma   90.00
#
_symmetry.space_group_name_H-M   'P 1'
#
loop_
_entity.id
_entity.type
_entity.pdbx_description
1 polymer ?
#
loop_
_entity_poly.entity_id
_entity_poly.type
_entity_poly.pdbx_seq_one_letter_code
_entity_poly.pdbx_strand_id
1 'polypeptide(L)'
;MQESRRRTSRSVVLAVAGIAIGIALVLLLFVVAIPSLTEAGKVEVKLGSDTYDAGSASARARNIADGGPLLFSDVSSGKRDIFLQHVGDDVTTGWYAFDARRPGQARNCTLSWQPSLSSFRDPCDGTIIAEDGAGLLAYPVTISDNGKVIVNLNGDTTTSTTSS
;
A
#
# COMPACT_ATOMS: atom_id res chain seq x y z
N MET A 1 13.46 1.97 89.77
CA MET A 1 13.44 3.27 89.07
C MET A 1 13.49 3.00 87.57
N GLN A 2 12.39 3.23 86.86
CA GLN A 2 12.29 3.08 85.41
C GLN A 2 12.44 4.46 84.77
N GLU A 3 13.56 4.72 84.11
CA GLU A 3 13.84 6.00 83.47
C GLU A 3 13.94 5.83 81.94
N SER A 4 13.01 6.46 81.23
CA SER A 4 13.17 7.00 79.87
C SER A 4 13.12 6.09 78.61
N ARG A 5 12.17 5.14 78.54
CA ARG A 5 11.71 4.60 77.23
C ARG A 5 10.77 5.59 76.52
N ARG A 6 11.21 6.82 76.20
CA ARG A 6 10.34 7.83 75.54
C ARG A 6 10.99 8.73 74.47
N ARG A 7 12.20 8.44 73.99
CA ARG A 7 12.83 9.19 72.88
C ARG A 7 12.94 8.48 71.53
N THR A 8 12.57 7.20 71.42
CA THR A 8 12.86 6.42 70.19
C THR A 8 11.67 6.33 69.22
N SER A 9 10.44 6.63 69.64
CA SER A 9 9.25 6.41 68.80
C SER A 9 9.01 7.49 67.73
N ARG A 10 9.47 8.73 67.94
CA ARG A 10 9.25 9.83 66.98
C ARG A 10 10.17 9.76 65.77
N SER A 11 11.43 9.37 65.95
CA SER A 11 12.41 9.29 64.87
C SER A 11 12.16 8.10 63.92
N VAL A 12 11.66 6.98 64.45
CA VAL A 12 11.31 5.80 63.65
C VAL A 12 10.08 6.06 62.78
N VAL A 13 9.07 6.76 63.31
CA VAL A 13 7.85 7.12 62.56
C VAL A 13 8.16 8.09 61.41
N LEU A 14 9.06 9.06 61.63
CA LEU A 14 9.50 9.99 60.59
C LEU A 14 10.31 9.30 59.48
N ALA A 15 11.17 8.33 59.83
CA ALA A 15 11.95 7.56 58.87
C ALA A 15 11.06 6.67 57.98
N VAL A 16 10.05 6.01 58.55
CA VAL A 16 9.11 5.17 57.80
C VAL A 16 8.19 6.01 56.91
N ALA A 17 7.75 7.18 57.38
CA ALA A 17 6.95 8.11 56.58
C ALA A 17 7.72 8.62 55.35
N GLY A 18 9.01 8.94 55.50
CA GLY A 18 9.86 9.36 54.39
C GLY A 18 10.02 8.28 53.31
N ILE A 19 10.20 7.02 53.72
CA ILE A 19 10.31 5.89 52.78
C ILE A 19 8.99 5.67 52.02
N ALA A 20 7.86 5.73 52.72
CA ALA A 20 6.54 5.58 52.09
C ALA A 20 6.26 6.68 51.04
N ILE A 21 6.63 7.92 51.34
CA ILE A 21 6.51 9.05 50.41
C ILE A 21 7.45 8.87 49.21
N GLY A 22 8.69 8.44 49.46
CA GLY A 22 9.65 8.17 48.38
C GLY A 22 9.16 7.10 47.41
N ILE A 23 8.62 5.99 47.92
CA ILE A 23 8.05 4.92 47.10
C ILE A 23 6.83 5.42 46.31
N ALA A 24 5.94 6.18 46.94
CA ALA A 24 4.77 6.74 46.28
C ALA A 24 5.15 7.68 45.12
N LEU A 25 6.18 8.51 45.30
CA LEU A 25 6.67 9.40 44.25
C LEU A 25 7.32 8.64 43.08
N VAL A 26 8.10 7.61 43.36
CA VAL A 26 8.69 6.75 42.30
C VAL A 26 7.60 6.03 41.52
N LEU A 27 6.60 5.48 42.19
CA LEU A 27 5.46 4.83 41.54
C LEU A 27 4.65 5.82 40.69
N LEU A 28 4.44 7.03 41.19
CA LEU A 28 3.74 8.09 40.44
C LEU A 28 4.52 8.52 39.19
N LEU A 29 5.85 8.63 39.28
CA LEU A 29 6.69 8.90 38.11
C LEU A 29 6.61 7.77 37.07
N PHE A 30 6.60 6.51 37.49
CA PHE A 30 6.43 5.38 36.58
C PHE A 30 5.04 5.38 35.91
N VAL A 31 3.96 5.60 36.66
CA VAL A 31 2.59 5.62 36.11
C VAL A 31 2.40 6.76 35.09
N VAL A 32 3.06 7.91 35.27
CA VAL A 32 2.99 9.05 34.35
C VAL A 32 3.94 8.89 33.16
N ALA A 33 5.11 8.27 33.34
CA ALA A 33 6.12 8.14 32.28
C ALA A 33 5.90 6.93 31.34
N ILE A 34 5.28 5.85 31.81
CA ILE A 34 5.00 4.65 30.99
C ILE A 34 4.04 4.90 29.81
N PRO A 35 2.90 5.62 29.94
CA PRO A 35 1.97 5.78 28.82
C PRO A 35 2.59 6.52 27.62
N SER A 36 3.63 7.31 27.84
CA SER A 36 4.40 8.02 26.80
C SER A 36 5.36 7.12 26.02
N LEU A 37 5.66 5.92 26.52
CA LEU A 37 6.57 4.95 25.90
C LEU A 37 5.84 3.83 25.14
N THR A 38 4.53 3.70 25.36
CA THR A 38 3.66 2.72 24.68
C THR A 38 3.13 3.19 23.33
N GLU A 39 3.46 4.41 22.91
CA GLU A 39 3.45 4.78 21.49
C GLU A 39 4.66 4.10 20.82
N ALA A 40 4.65 2.77 20.80
CA ALA A 40 5.37 1.99 19.80
C ALA A 40 4.72 2.36 18.47
N GLY A 41 5.12 3.52 17.94
CA GLY A 41 4.72 4.01 16.65
C GLY A 41 4.93 2.86 15.68
N LYS A 42 3.83 2.43 15.05
CA LYS A 42 3.90 1.68 13.81
C LYS A 42 4.93 2.40 12.96
N VAL A 43 6.11 1.83 12.84
CA VAL A 43 7.01 2.18 11.76
C VAL A 43 6.30 1.62 10.54
N GLU A 44 5.39 2.42 9.99
CA GLU A 44 4.80 2.19 8.69
C GLU A 44 5.98 2.33 7.73
N VAL A 45 6.62 1.20 7.43
CA VAL A 45 7.68 1.14 6.44
C VAL A 45 6.99 1.50 5.13
N LYS A 46 7.11 2.75 4.69
CA LYS A 46 6.61 3.24 3.41
C LYS A 46 7.41 2.58 2.28
N LEU A 47 7.05 1.34 1.97
CA LEU A 47 7.53 0.57 0.83
C LEU A 47 6.81 1.09 -0.42
N GLY A 48 7.19 2.27 -0.90
CA GLY A 48 6.57 2.91 -2.07
C GLY A 48 5.18 3.48 -1.80
N SER A 49 4.65 4.28 -2.72
CA SER A 49 3.24 4.64 -2.70
C SER A 49 2.43 3.45 -3.22
N ASP A 50 1.38 3.08 -2.47
CA ASP A 50 0.39 2.04 -2.81
C ASP A 50 -0.34 2.29 -4.14
N THR A 51 -0.19 3.50 -4.66
CA THR A 51 -0.80 3.99 -5.89
C THR A 51 0.25 4.58 -6.83
N TYR A 52 0.02 4.41 -8.12
CA TYR A 52 0.79 5.02 -9.19
C TYR A 52 -0.06 6.10 -9.90
N ASP A 53 0.44 7.33 -9.94
CA ASP A 53 -0.16 8.43 -10.71
C ASP A 53 0.34 8.33 -12.16
N ALA A 54 -0.54 7.88 -13.06
CA ALA A 54 -0.25 7.75 -14.49
C ALA A 54 -0.41 9.09 -15.25
N GLY A 55 -0.85 10.16 -14.60
CA GLY A 55 -1.01 11.49 -15.18
C GLY A 55 -2.42 11.77 -15.72
N SER A 56 -2.54 12.77 -16.60
CA SER A 56 -3.83 13.26 -17.10
C SER A 56 -4.61 12.19 -17.88
N ALA A 57 -5.86 11.94 -17.48
CA ALA A 57 -6.76 10.99 -18.14
C ALA A 57 -7.01 11.35 -19.61
N SER A 58 -7.30 12.61 -19.90
CA SER A 58 -7.56 13.07 -21.27
C SER A 58 -6.34 12.94 -22.18
N ALA A 59 -5.15 13.29 -21.69
CA ALA A 59 -3.91 13.12 -22.45
C ALA A 59 -3.59 11.64 -22.70
N ARG A 60 -3.78 10.79 -21.67
CA ARG A 60 -3.52 9.36 -21.76
C ARG A 60 -4.51 8.65 -22.70
N ALA A 61 -5.80 8.95 -22.60
CA ALA A 61 -6.84 8.40 -23.48
C ALA A 61 -6.54 8.71 -24.95
N ARG A 62 -6.15 9.95 -25.26
CA ARG A 62 -5.74 10.33 -26.62
C ARG A 62 -4.50 9.58 -27.09
N ASN A 63 -3.46 9.52 -26.27
CA ASN A 63 -2.24 8.78 -26.62
C ASN A 63 -2.53 7.29 -26.86
N ILE A 64 -3.46 6.72 -26.11
CA ILE A 64 -3.88 5.33 -26.25
C ILE A 64 -4.71 5.12 -27.52
N ALA A 65 -5.65 6.01 -27.82
CA ALA A 65 -6.45 5.95 -29.04
C ALA A 65 -5.56 6.04 -30.30
N ASP A 66 -4.51 6.86 -30.25
CA ASP A 66 -3.60 7.07 -31.39
C ASP A 66 -2.49 6.01 -31.49
N GLY A 67 -1.94 5.58 -30.35
CA GLY A 67 -0.71 4.78 -30.28
C GLY A 67 -0.84 3.40 -29.63
N GLY A 68 -2.00 3.09 -29.04
CA GLY A 68 -2.26 1.88 -28.29
C GLY A 68 -1.87 1.94 -26.80
N PRO A 69 -2.04 0.82 -26.07
CA PRO A 69 -1.81 0.71 -24.63
C PRO A 69 -0.41 1.18 -24.20
N LEU A 70 -0.33 1.80 -23.02
CA LEU A 70 0.92 2.31 -22.46
C LEU A 70 1.57 1.28 -21.55
N LEU A 71 2.81 0.88 -21.86
CA LEU A 71 3.61 0.01 -21.00
C LEU A 71 4.32 0.81 -19.91
N PHE A 72 4.03 0.49 -18.66
CA PHE A 72 4.77 0.97 -17.50
C PHE A 72 5.64 -0.14 -16.94
N SER A 73 6.95 0.00 -17.12
CA SER A 73 7.92 -0.98 -16.61
C SER A 73 8.21 -0.76 -15.13
N ASP A 74 8.19 -1.84 -14.36
CA ASP A 74 8.74 -1.83 -13.01
C ASP A 74 10.28 -1.86 -13.11
N VAL A 75 10.88 -0.71 -12.82
CA VAL A 75 12.35 -0.54 -12.80
C VAL A 75 12.97 -0.92 -11.46
N SER A 76 12.15 -1.18 -10.43
CA SER A 76 12.63 -1.50 -9.08
C SER A 76 12.84 -3.01 -8.90
N SER A 77 11.78 -3.81 -9.06
CA SER A 77 11.84 -5.26 -8.90
C SER A 77 11.90 -6.00 -10.23
N GLY A 78 11.46 -5.36 -11.31
CA GLY A 78 11.37 -5.94 -12.65
C GLY A 78 10.25 -6.96 -12.82
N LYS A 79 9.40 -7.15 -11.82
CA LYS A 79 8.37 -8.18 -11.81
C LYS A 79 7.01 -7.65 -12.25
N ARG A 80 6.74 -6.37 -12.01
CA ARG A 80 5.41 -5.75 -12.15
C ARG A 80 5.34 -4.76 -13.31
N ASP A 81 5.59 -5.24 -14.52
CA ASP A 81 5.32 -4.42 -15.71
C ASP A 81 3.82 -4.46 -15.95
N ILE A 82 3.20 -3.31 -16.17
CA ILE A 82 1.76 -3.20 -16.38
C ILE A 82 1.45 -2.48 -17.69
N PHE A 83 0.37 -2.84 -18.35
CA PHE A 83 -0.25 -2.00 -19.36
C PHE A 83 -1.32 -1.13 -18.72
N LEU A 84 -1.37 0.13 -19.15
CA LEU A 84 -2.53 0.99 -18.98
C LEU A 84 -3.24 1.12 -20.31
N GLN A 85 -4.53 0.79 -20.32
CA GLN A 85 -5.40 0.86 -21.47
C GLN A 85 -6.63 1.71 -21.16
N HIS A 86 -7.16 2.36 -22.19
CA HIS A 86 -8.44 3.03 -22.20
C HIS A 86 -9.25 2.57 -23.40
N VAL A 87 -10.51 2.20 -23.18
CA VAL A 87 -11.43 1.76 -24.23
C VAL A 87 -12.73 2.57 -24.14
N GLY A 88 -13.12 3.17 -25.26
CA GLY A 88 -14.31 4.03 -25.37
C GLY A 88 -13.97 5.52 -25.42
N ASP A 89 -15.00 6.36 -25.50
CA ASP A 89 -14.84 7.81 -25.73
C ASP A 89 -14.86 8.65 -24.45
N ASP A 90 -15.38 8.09 -23.35
CA ASP A 90 -15.48 8.78 -22.07
C ASP A 90 -14.19 8.62 -21.26
N VAL A 91 -13.49 9.73 -21.06
CA VAL A 91 -12.21 9.78 -20.32
C VAL A 91 -12.36 9.51 -18.82
N THR A 92 -13.58 9.46 -18.29
CA THR A 92 -13.85 9.16 -16.87
C THR A 92 -14.12 7.69 -16.60
N THR A 93 -14.35 6.89 -17.65
CA THR A 93 -14.65 5.45 -17.57
C THR A 93 -13.79 4.65 -18.56
N GLY A 94 -13.91 3.32 -18.58
CA GLY A 94 -13.21 2.48 -19.57
C GLY A 94 -11.69 2.34 -19.37
N TRP A 95 -11.19 2.53 -18.15
CA TRP A 95 -9.77 2.39 -17.82
C TRP A 95 -9.43 1.00 -17.30
N TYR A 96 -8.36 0.42 -17.83
CA TYR A 96 -7.85 -0.89 -17.43
C TYR A 96 -6.37 -0.80 -17.13
N ALA A 97 -5.95 -1.36 -16.00
CA ALA A 97 -4.54 -1.59 -15.71
C ALA A 97 -4.35 -3.07 -15.36
N PHE A 98 -3.40 -3.73 -16.02
CA PHE A 98 -3.17 -5.15 -15.84
C PHE A 98 -1.72 -5.54 -16.12
N ASP A 99 -1.31 -6.68 -15.61
CA ASP A 99 0.04 -7.22 -15.82
C ASP A 99 0.36 -7.35 -17.30
N ALA A 100 1.56 -6.94 -17.69
CA ALA A 100 2.02 -6.99 -19.08
C ALA A 100 2.40 -8.41 -19.54
N ARG A 101 2.11 -9.42 -18.72
CA ARG A 101 2.46 -10.83 -18.93
C ARG A 101 1.40 -11.73 -18.32
N ARG A 102 1.26 -12.94 -18.85
CA ARG A 102 0.46 -13.98 -18.20
C ARG A 102 1.14 -14.48 -16.92
N PRO A 103 0.37 -14.98 -15.95
CA PRO A 103 0.90 -15.48 -14.69
C PRO A 103 2.02 -16.51 -14.89
N GLY A 104 3.13 -16.33 -14.18
CA GLY A 104 4.27 -17.25 -14.22
C GLY A 104 5.18 -17.14 -15.45
N GLN A 105 4.88 -16.26 -16.42
CA GLN A 105 5.70 -16.08 -17.60
C GLN A 105 6.93 -15.19 -17.35
N ALA A 106 7.99 -15.45 -18.11
CA ALA A 106 9.24 -14.68 -18.04
C ALA A 106 9.09 -13.27 -18.63
N ARG A 107 9.97 -12.33 -18.24
CA ARG A 107 9.89 -10.91 -18.66
C ARG A 107 9.96 -10.71 -20.18
N ASN A 108 10.65 -11.59 -20.91
CA ASN A 108 10.71 -11.57 -22.38
C ASN A 108 9.39 -12.00 -23.05
N CYS A 109 8.44 -12.57 -22.31
CA CYS A 109 7.08 -12.88 -22.78
C CYS A 109 6.11 -11.70 -22.57
N THR A 110 6.62 -10.48 -22.50
CA THR A 110 5.78 -9.28 -22.40
C THR A 110 4.86 -9.19 -23.62
N LEU A 111 3.56 -9.03 -23.36
CA LEU A 111 2.53 -9.02 -24.38
C LEU A 111 2.78 -7.89 -25.39
N SER A 112 2.50 -8.18 -26.66
CA SER A 112 2.65 -7.23 -27.76
C SER A 112 1.30 -6.80 -28.29
N TRP A 113 1.00 -5.50 -28.22
CA TRP A 113 -0.21 -4.93 -28.81
C TRP A 113 -0.27 -5.17 -30.32
N GLN A 114 -1.44 -5.57 -30.82
CA GLN A 114 -1.75 -5.80 -32.22
C GLN A 114 -2.83 -4.79 -32.67
N PRO A 115 -2.44 -3.62 -33.24
CA PRO A 115 -3.38 -2.55 -33.56
C PRO A 115 -4.51 -2.95 -34.50
N SER A 116 -4.24 -3.85 -35.46
CA SER A 116 -5.23 -4.31 -36.43
C SER A 116 -6.32 -5.21 -35.83
N LEU A 117 -6.08 -5.77 -34.65
CA LEU A 117 -6.95 -6.74 -34.00
C LEU A 117 -7.50 -6.25 -32.66
N SER A 118 -7.15 -5.02 -32.25
CA SER A 118 -7.43 -4.48 -30.92
C SER A 118 -7.22 -5.51 -29.80
N SER A 119 -6.07 -6.18 -29.82
CA SER A 119 -5.75 -7.24 -28.87
C SER A 119 -4.26 -7.34 -28.63
N PHE A 120 -3.89 -8.06 -27.58
CA PHE A 120 -2.52 -8.38 -27.26
C PHE A 120 -2.18 -9.79 -27.74
N ARG A 121 -0.93 -9.99 -28.17
CA ARG A 121 -0.38 -11.30 -28.49
C ARG A 121 0.79 -11.61 -27.56
N ASP A 122 0.73 -12.77 -26.92
CA ASP A 122 1.87 -13.32 -26.18
C ASP A 122 2.93 -13.81 -27.19
N PRO A 123 4.15 -13.25 -27.18
CA PRO A 123 5.18 -13.66 -28.14
C PRO A 123 5.75 -15.05 -27.87
N CYS A 124 5.54 -15.62 -26.67
CA CYS A 124 6.11 -16.90 -26.29
C CYS A 124 5.27 -18.11 -26.73
N ASP A 125 3.94 -17.98 -26.78
CA ASP A 125 3.06 -19.08 -27.26
C ASP A 125 1.97 -18.64 -28.25
N GLY A 126 1.88 -17.36 -28.58
CA GLY A 126 0.93 -16.83 -29.54
C GLY A 126 -0.48 -16.62 -29.02
N THR A 127 -0.73 -16.82 -27.71
CA THR A 127 -2.04 -16.58 -27.08
C THR A 127 -2.50 -15.14 -27.34
N ILE A 128 -3.78 -14.98 -27.69
CA ILE A 128 -4.40 -13.67 -27.87
C ILE A 128 -5.17 -13.30 -26.59
N ILE A 129 -4.94 -12.09 -26.10
CA ILE A 129 -5.64 -11.50 -24.97
C ILE A 129 -6.42 -10.28 -25.46
N ALA A 130 -7.66 -10.11 -24.99
CA ALA A 130 -8.49 -8.97 -25.35
C ALA A 130 -7.86 -7.62 -24.93
N GLU A 131 -8.32 -6.52 -25.52
CA GLU A 131 -7.79 -5.17 -25.24
C GLU A 131 -7.88 -4.75 -23.77
N ASP A 132 -8.87 -5.25 -23.04
CA ASP A 132 -9.06 -4.97 -21.62
C ASP A 132 -8.15 -5.80 -20.70
N GLY A 133 -7.35 -6.70 -21.26
CA GLY A 133 -6.48 -7.59 -20.50
C GLY A 133 -7.22 -8.70 -19.74
N ALA A 134 -8.44 -9.05 -20.15
CA ALA A 134 -9.22 -10.10 -19.47
C ALA A 134 -8.41 -11.39 -19.25
N GLY A 135 -8.47 -11.89 -18.01
CA GLY A 135 -7.72 -13.08 -17.57
C GLY A 135 -6.30 -12.81 -17.06
N LEU A 136 -5.84 -11.56 -17.07
CA LEU A 136 -4.59 -11.13 -16.44
C LEU A 136 -4.84 -10.60 -15.03
N LEU A 137 -3.76 -10.45 -14.26
CA LEU A 137 -3.82 -9.77 -12.96
C LEU A 137 -4.16 -8.29 -13.19
N ALA A 138 -5.31 -7.85 -12.70
CA ALA A 138 -5.82 -6.50 -12.89
C ALA A 138 -5.68 -5.65 -11.63
N TYR A 139 -5.31 -4.39 -11.84
CA TYR A 139 -5.12 -3.35 -10.83
C TYR A 139 -6.27 -2.34 -10.91
N PRO A 140 -6.92 -2.00 -9.78
CA PRO A 140 -7.98 -1.00 -9.78
C PRO A 140 -7.48 0.35 -10.31
N VAL A 141 -8.27 0.95 -11.21
CA VAL A 141 -8.01 2.28 -11.75
C VAL A 141 -9.11 3.23 -11.34
N THR A 142 -8.73 4.40 -10.85
CA THR A 142 -9.67 5.49 -10.54
C THR A 142 -9.23 6.78 -11.22
N ILE A 143 -10.21 7.66 -11.48
CA ILE A 143 -9.94 9.03 -11.90
C ILE A 143 -10.08 9.93 -10.67
N SER A 144 -9.02 10.65 -10.34
CA SER A 144 -9.02 11.61 -9.24
C SER A 144 -9.80 12.88 -9.62
N ASP A 145 -10.15 13.68 -8.61
CA ASP A 145 -10.90 14.94 -8.80
C ASP A 145 -10.22 15.95 -9.73
N ASN A 146 -8.89 15.89 -9.85
CA ASN A 146 -8.10 16.71 -10.78
C ASN A 146 -7.88 16.05 -12.15
N GLY A 147 -8.64 15.00 -12.48
CA GLY A 147 -8.64 14.35 -13.80
C GLY A 147 -7.39 13.53 -14.09
N LYS A 148 -6.77 12.92 -13.07
CA LYS A 148 -5.63 12.02 -13.26
C LYS A 148 -6.02 10.57 -13.11
N VAL A 149 -5.32 9.71 -13.85
CA VAL A 149 -5.43 8.26 -13.76
C VAL A 149 -4.58 7.77 -12.59
N ILE A 150 -5.22 7.15 -11.61
CA ILE A 150 -4.56 6.58 -10.43
C ILE A 150 -4.72 5.06 -10.49
N VAL A 151 -3.61 4.34 -10.53
CA VAL A 151 -3.58 2.86 -10.50
C VAL A 151 -3.24 2.40 -9.09
N ASN A 152 -4.07 1.56 -8.51
CA ASN A 152 -3.81 0.97 -7.20
C ASN A 152 -3.01 -0.34 -7.35
N LEU A 153 -1.77 -0.35 -6.88
CA LEU A 153 -0.86 -1.48 -7.02
C LEU A 153 -1.06 -2.55 -5.94
N ASN A 154 -1.90 -2.31 -4.93
CA ASN A 154 -2.21 -3.28 -3.87
C ASN A 154 -3.45 -4.13 -4.15
N GLY A 155 -4.24 -3.77 -5.16
CA GLY A 155 -5.45 -4.51 -5.53
C GLY A 155 -5.12 -5.61 -6.53
N ASP A 156 -4.87 -6.82 -6.06
CA ASP A 156 -4.87 -8.01 -6.91
C ASP A 156 -6.33 -8.43 -7.17
N THR A 157 -7.00 -7.81 -8.13
CA THR A 157 -8.30 -8.30 -8.60
C THR A 157 -8.07 -9.36 -9.65
N THR A 158 -7.88 -10.60 -9.22
CA THR A 158 -8.11 -11.73 -10.13
C THR A 158 -9.61 -11.75 -10.37
N THR A 159 -10.07 -11.29 -11.54
CA THR A 159 -11.48 -11.44 -11.95
C THR A 159 -11.79 -12.92 -11.98
N SER A 160 -12.24 -13.44 -10.85
CA SER A 160 -12.77 -14.78 -10.72
C SER A 160 -14.08 -14.78 -11.48
N THR A 161 -14.06 -15.32 -12.69
CA THR A 161 -15.25 -15.73 -13.43
C THR A 161 -16.11 -16.55 -12.48
N THR A 162 -17.11 -15.89 -11.88
CA THR A 162 -18.13 -16.55 -11.07
C THR A 162 -18.99 -17.31 -12.04
N SER A 163 -18.70 -18.61 -12.16
CA SER A 163 -19.65 -19.55 -12.73
C SER A 163 -20.77 -19.72 -11.72
N SER A 164 -22.00 -19.40 -12.11
CA SER A 164 -23.24 -19.78 -11.43
C SER A 164 -24.31 -20.00 -12.47
#